data_AF-A0A0F9TQ54-F1
#
_entry.id   AF-A0A0F9TQ54-F1
#
_cell.length_a   1.000
_cell.length_b   1.000
_cell.length_c   1.000
_cell.angle_alpha   90.00
_cell.angle_beta   90.00
_cell.angle_gamma   90.00
#
_symmetry.space_group_name_H-M   'P 1'
#
loop_
_entity.id
_entity.type
_entity.pdbx_description
1 polymer ?
#
loop_
_entity_poly.entity_id
_entity_poly.type
_entity_poly.pdbx_seq_one_letter_code
_entity_poly.pdbx_strand_id
1 'polypeptide(L)'
;MNMINSQITVGSGPLGILRANLTLNDNILLRLGTDGDIVLVLNSAGLSANEELTNVIVGTSVYAVAIPANSLIVSNITADGDIVFFTNTGGNSIEAMRIDASNQQVLFPVLNDPVTPTIGFGNGGFGFYAIADDIIGVSIAGVNRFIWAGSAFNGAVSSPTVSIRNETATGTNPVYAFTNDLDTGGGSNGADQYSLIAGAHEMLRLTESIAVANYVAALFDAADQVSLTSANSSTWRLIETKDVNVDWDGGVLITALDGQSLYLGQITNTADQGTVVSRASSLYLKGAPVAGSNITQTESWTVYVASGGVAIVSGRLLESQGADVGSTNNLVLGTDGNTFEITGTTDINLLSNLGWQNGAKVTLMFTSTATVKDAQATSTTNITILLDGSADFVPSAGDTLTLRLGEIGGTQAWREIGRSVL
;
A
#
# COMPACT_ATOMS: atom_id res chain seq x y z
N MET A 1 -30.50 16.53 -91.11
CA MET A 1 -31.62 17.25 -90.49
C MET A 1 -31.02 18.02 -89.33
N ASN A 2 -30.74 19.31 -89.53
CA ASN A 2 -30.03 20.15 -88.56
C ASN A 2 -30.93 20.37 -87.35
N MET A 3 -30.52 19.86 -86.19
CA MET A 3 -31.13 20.28 -84.93
C MET A 3 -30.75 21.74 -84.71
N ILE A 4 -31.74 22.60 -84.84
CA ILE A 4 -31.64 24.00 -84.46
C ILE A 4 -31.43 24.00 -82.94
N ASN A 5 -30.25 24.43 -82.49
CA ASN A 5 -30.04 24.85 -81.11
C ASN A 5 -30.91 26.09 -80.89
N SER A 6 -32.20 25.89 -80.61
CA SER A 6 -33.13 26.98 -80.34
C SER A 6 -32.87 27.45 -78.92
N GLN A 7 -31.98 28.44 -78.78
CA GLN A 7 -31.91 29.26 -77.58
C GLN A 7 -33.26 29.98 -77.44
N ILE A 8 -34.07 29.58 -76.45
CA ILE A 8 -35.29 30.30 -76.12
C ILE A 8 -34.87 31.55 -75.36
N THR A 9 -34.66 32.65 -76.10
CA THR A 9 -34.44 33.98 -75.52
C THR A 9 -35.80 34.57 -75.15
N VAL A 10 -36.20 34.46 -73.90
CA VAL A 10 -37.35 35.20 -73.37
C VAL A 10 -36.90 36.63 -73.11
N GLY A 11 -37.54 37.61 -73.77
CA GLY A 11 -37.22 39.02 -73.60
C GLY A 11 -37.42 39.49 -72.15
N SER A 12 -36.90 40.68 -71.82
CA SER A 12 -36.77 41.27 -70.47
C SER A 12 -38.09 41.55 -69.71
N GLY A 13 -39.20 40.91 -70.07
CA GLY A 13 -40.42 40.86 -69.26
C GLY A 13 -40.33 39.79 -68.16
N PRO A 14 -41.28 39.76 -67.20
CA PRO A 14 -41.35 38.70 -66.22
C PRO A 14 -41.36 37.36 -66.95
N LEU A 15 -40.36 36.52 -66.67
CA LEU A 15 -40.25 35.18 -67.25
C LEU A 15 -41.63 34.53 -67.12
N GLY A 16 -42.26 34.21 -68.25
CA GLY A 16 -43.52 33.49 -68.23
C GLY A 16 -43.24 32.18 -67.51
N ILE A 17 -43.58 32.12 -66.22
CA ILE A 17 -43.32 30.97 -65.37
C ILE A 17 -43.89 29.78 -66.15
N LEU A 18 -43.02 28.85 -66.57
CA LEU A 18 -43.46 27.60 -67.15
C LEU A 18 -44.39 26.98 -66.10
N ARG A 19 -45.70 27.01 -66.36
CA ARG A 19 -46.69 26.32 -65.52
C ARG A 19 -46.68 24.80 -65.77
N ALA A 20 -45.65 24.30 -66.44
CA ALA A 20 -45.45 22.92 -66.86
C ALA A 20 -44.05 22.44 -66.46
N ASN A 21 -43.86 21.13 -66.31
CA ASN A 21 -42.58 20.53 -65.91
C ASN A 21 -41.47 20.86 -66.92
N LEU A 22 -40.29 21.26 -66.42
CA LEU A 22 -39.07 21.34 -67.20
C LEU A 22 -38.27 20.06 -67.00
N THR A 23 -38.15 19.24 -68.04
CA THR A 23 -37.28 18.05 -68.05
C THR A 23 -36.07 18.35 -68.91
N LEU A 24 -34.87 18.27 -68.32
CA LEU A 24 -33.61 18.34 -69.03
C LEU A 24 -33.08 16.92 -69.22
N ASN A 25 -32.56 16.61 -70.40
CA ASN A 25 -31.81 15.37 -70.59
C ASN A 25 -30.53 15.42 -69.75
N ASP A 26 -29.95 14.27 -69.44
CA ASP A 26 -28.66 14.22 -68.75
C ASP A 26 -27.56 14.95 -69.53
N ASN A 27 -26.51 15.36 -68.82
CA ASN A 27 -25.36 16.11 -69.34
C ASN A 27 -25.71 17.47 -69.96
N ILE A 28 -26.95 17.96 -69.74
CA ILE A 28 -27.35 19.32 -70.08
C ILE A 28 -27.06 20.25 -68.91
N LEU A 29 -26.33 21.33 -69.22
CA LEU A 29 -25.93 22.35 -68.25
C LEU A 29 -27.08 23.34 -68.00
N LEU A 30 -27.57 23.42 -66.77
CA LEU A 30 -28.42 24.52 -66.33
C LEU A 30 -27.53 25.62 -65.72
N ARG A 31 -27.54 26.80 -66.33
CA ARG A 31 -26.82 27.99 -65.82
C ARG A 31 -27.82 29.04 -65.35
N LEU A 32 -27.61 29.57 -64.16
CA LEU A 32 -28.41 30.64 -63.58
C LEU A 32 -27.52 31.86 -63.31
N GLY A 33 -28.08 33.06 -63.43
CA GLY A 33 -27.34 34.33 -63.34
C GLY A 33 -26.95 34.89 -64.72
N THR A 34 -26.66 36.19 -64.81
CA THR A 34 -26.29 36.87 -66.07
C THR A 34 -24.95 36.39 -66.60
N ASP A 35 -24.06 35.95 -65.71
CA ASP A 35 -22.74 35.39 -66.05
C ASP A 35 -22.69 33.85 -65.89
N GLY A 36 -23.82 33.26 -65.49
CA GLY A 36 -23.96 31.81 -65.28
C GLY A 36 -23.24 31.30 -64.03
N ASP A 37 -23.28 32.10 -62.96
CA ASP A 37 -22.61 31.90 -61.66
C ASP A 37 -22.97 30.59 -60.96
N ILE A 38 -24.23 30.16 -61.12
CA ILE A 38 -24.71 28.89 -60.55
C ILE A 38 -24.89 27.89 -61.68
N VAL A 39 -24.28 26.73 -61.50
CA VAL A 39 -24.26 25.66 -62.47
C VAL A 39 -24.84 24.37 -61.86
N LEU A 40 -25.84 23.80 -62.52
CA LEU A 40 -26.40 22.48 -62.21
C LEU A 40 -26.22 21.54 -63.41
N VAL A 41 -25.69 20.34 -63.17
CA VAL A 41 -25.61 19.28 -64.18
C VAL A 41 -25.82 17.91 -63.54
N LEU A 42 -26.62 17.07 -64.21
CA LEU A 42 -26.70 15.63 -63.94
C LEU A 42 -25.74 14.93 -64.90
N ASN A 43 -24.58 14.52 -64.42
CA ASN A 43 -23.59 13.84 -65.25
C ASN A 43 -23.87 12.33 -65.25
N SER A 44 -24.36 11.76 -66.35
CA SER A 44 -24.88 10.38 -66.33
C SER A 44 -24.06 9.30 -67.04
N ALA A 45 -22.89 9.59 -67.63
CA ALA A 45 -21.97 8.53 -68.13
C ALA A 45 -20.63 9.04 -68.71
N GLY A 46 -20.38 10.36 -68.76
CA GLY A 46 -19.49 10.90 -69.79
C GLY A 46 -18.02 11.06 -69.45
N LEU A 47 -17.58 10.86 -68.20
CA LEU A 47 -16.22 11.23 -67.81
C LEU A 47 -15.44 10.06 -67.27
N SER A 48 -14.28 9.88 -67.87
CA SER A 48 -13.22 9.04 -67.34
C SER A 48 -12.83 9.56 -65.96
N ALA A 49 -12.32 8.70 -65.08
CA ALA A 49 -11.80 9.15 -63.79
C ALA A 49 -10.80 10.32 -63.99
N ASN A 50 -11.01 11.44 -63.29
CA ASN A 50 -10.20 12.68 -63.31
C ASN A 50 -10.36 13.61 -64.51
N GLU A 51 -11.35 13.41 -65.39
CA GLU A 51 -11.70 14.45 -66.37
C GLU A 51 -12.62 15.50 -65.72
N GLU A 52 -12.19 16.76 -65.72
CA GLU A 52 -12.95 17.89 -65.17
C GLU A 52 -14.04 18.36 -66.14
N LEU A 53 -15.25 18.57 -65.60
CA LEU A 53 -16.33 19.20 -66.35
C LEU A 53 -16.01 20.69 -66.55
N THR A 54 -15.61 21.04 -67.77
CA THR A 54 -15.39 22.44 -68.17
C THR A 54 -16.65 23.26 -67.92
N ASN A 55 -16.49 24.44 -67.32
CA ASN A 55 -17.57 25.36 -66.94
C ASN A 55 -18.54 24.82 -65.86
N VAL A 56 -18.19 23.71 -65.20
CA VAL A 56 -18.87 23.21 -63.98
C VAL A 56 -17.91 23.26 -62.80
N ILE A 57 -16.64 22.91 -63.03
CA ILE A 57 -15.54 23.05 -62.06
C ILE A 57 -14.58 24.11 -62.61
N VAL A 58 -14.19 25.07 -61.77
CA VAL A 58 -13.23 26.12 -62.12
C VAL A 58 -11.85 25.72 -61.63
N GLY A 59 -10.85 25.82 -62.51
CA GLY A 59 -9.47 25.42 -62.20
C GLY A 59 -9.32 23.90 -62.08
N THR A 60 -8.18 23.46 -61.55
CA THR A 60 -7.89 22.03 -61.33
C THR A 60 -8.41 21.60 -59.96
N SER A 61 -9.23 20.54 -59.89
CA SER A 61 -9.73 19.97 -58.64
C SER A 61 -8.57 19.58 -57.74
N VAL A 62 -8.56 20.10 -56.52
CA VAL A 62 -7.52 19.84 -55.51
C VAL A 62 -7.75 18.48 -54.81
N TYR A 63 -8.94 17.88 -54.95
CA TYR A 63 -9.27 16.56 -54.40
C TYR A 63 -9.34 15.50 -55.50
N ALA A 64 -8.39 14.54 -55.47
CA ALA A 64 -8.14 13.51 -56.48
C ALA A 64 -9.11 12.31 -56.45
N VAL A 65 -10.31 12.47 -55.88
CA VAL A 65 -11.34 11.42 -55.92
C VAL A 65 -12.25 11.72 -57.10
N ALA A 66 -12.26 10.84 -58.10
CA ALA A 66 -13.13 10.96 -59.26
C ALA A 66 -14.60 11.14 -58.81
N ILE A 67 -15.26 12.16 -59.37
CA ILE A 67 -16.69 12.36 -59.13
C ILE A 67 -17.44 11.11 -59.62
N PRO A 68 -18.24 10.43 -58.77
CA PRO A 68 -18.96 9.24 -59.19
C PRO A 68 -19.86 9.52 -60.41
N ALA A 69 -19.97 8.55 -61.32
CA ALA A 69 -20.93 8.63 -62.41
C ALA A 69 -22.37 8.77 -61.86
N ASN A 70 -23.25 9.44 -62.60
CA ASN A 70 -24.64 9.73 -62.20
C ASN A 70 -24.78 10.68 -61.00
N SER A 71 -23.81 11.58 -60.80
CA SER A 71 -23.87 12.58 -59.74
C SER A 71 -24.58 13.85 -60.20
N LEU A 72 -25.44 14.41 -59.33
CA LEU A 72 -25.85 15.80 -59.41
C LEU A 72 -24.70 16.66 -58.91
N ILE A 73 -24.27 17.62 -59.72
CA ILE A 73 -23.27 18.61 -59.34
C ILE A 73 -23.96 19.97 -59.26
N VAL A 74 -23.85 20.60 -58.10
CA VAL A 74 -24.23 21.99 -57.85
C VAL A 74 -22.94 22.75 -57.61
N SER A 75 -22.63 23.71 -58.47
CA SER A 75 -21.39 24.48 -58.40
C SER A 75 -21.68 25.97 -58.42
N ASN A 76 -21.03 26.69 -57.50
CA ASN A 76 -20.89 28.14 -57.59
C ASN A 76 -19.51 28.40 -58.22
N ILE A 77 -19.50 28.93 -59.44
CA ILE A 77 -18.25 29.19 -60.18
C ILE A 77 -17.74 30.62 -59.98
N THR A 78 -18.45 31.42 -59.17
CA THR A 78 -17.97 32.74 -58.73
C THR A 78 -16.85 32.57 -57.70
N ALA A 79 -15.73 33.26 -57.90
CA ALA A 79 -14.61 33.24 -56.95
C ALA A 79 -15.08 33.67 -55.55
N ASP A 80 -14.72 32.88 -54.53
CA ASP A 80 -15.12 33.05 -53.13
C ASP A 80 -16.63 33.11 -52.89
N GLY A 81 -17.43 32.65 -53.87
CA GLY A 81 -18.88 32.64 -53.78
C GLY A 81 -19.39 31.49 -52.91
N ASP A 82 -20.19 31.82 -51.90
CA ASP A 82 -20.81 30.83 -51.01
C ASP A 82 -22.00 30.12 -51.67
N ILE A 83 -22.33 28.93 -51.17
CA ILE A 83 -23.62 28.28 -51.40
C ILE A 83 -24.40 28.29 -50.08
N VAL A 84 -25.59 28.88 -50.08
CA VAL A 84 -26.43 28.98 -48.88
C VAL A 84 -27.76 28.28 -49.09
N PHE A 85 -28.13 27.41 -48.16
CA PHE A 85 -29.43 26.75 -48.13
C PHE A 85 -30.33 27.44 -47.11
N PHE A 86 -31.48 27.95 -47.57
CA PHE A 86 -32.50 28.55 -46.71
C PHE A 86 -33.70 27.61 -46.53
N THR A 87 -34.31 27.64 -45.35
CA THR A 87 -35.57 26.95 -45.05
C THR A 87 -36.62 27.93 -44.54
N ASN A 88 -37.90 27.66 -44.78
CA ASN A 88 -39.02 28.49 -44.30
C ASN A 88 -39.55 27.93 -42.97
N THR A 89 -39.60 28.77 -41.92
CA THR A 89 -40.09 28.41 -40.58
C THR A 89 -41.55 28.82 -40.33
N GLY A 90 -42.35 29.01 -41.39
CA GLY A 90 -43.75 29.42 -41.28
C GLY A 90 -43.95 30.94 -41.29
N GLY A 91 -43.13 31.66 -42.06
CA GLY A 91 -43.24 33.11 -42.24
C GLY A 91 -41.90 33.82 -42.40
N ASN A 92 -40.81 33.16 -42.03
CA ASN A 92 -39.44 33.66 -42.18
C ASN A 92 -38.58 32.64 -42.93
N SER A 93 -37.62 33.12 -43.72
CA SER A 93 -36.53 32.30 -44.23
C SER A 93 -35.37 32.34 -43.26
N ILE A 94 -34.87 31.18 -42.85
CA ILE A 94 -33.65 31.04 -42.05
C ILE A 94 -32.58 30.35 -42.89
N GLU A 95 -31.33 30.71 -42.68
CA GLU A 95 -30.21 29.92 -43.19
C GLU A 95 -30.19 28.58 -42.44
N ALA A 96 -29.97 27.48 -43.15
CA ALA A 96 -29.89 26.13 -42.58
C ALA A 96 -28.47 25.54 -42.70
N MET A 97 -27.74 25.91 -43.74
CA MET A 97 -26.36 25.50 -44.00
C MET A 97 -25.74 26.48 -44.99
N ARG A 98 -24.46 26.80 -44.79
CA ARG A 98 -23.62 27.53 -45.73
C ARG A 98 -22.37 26.73 -46.04
N ILE A 99 -22.07 26.62 -47.32
CA ILE A 99 -20.76 26.22 -47.83
C ILE A 99 -20.04 27.54 -48.10
N ASP A 100 -19.15 27.92 -47.19
CA ASP A 100 -18.39 29.17 -47.22
C ASP A 100 -17.10 28.92 -48.00
N ALA A 101 -17.07 29.38 -49.25
CA ALA A 101 -15.93 29.15 -50.13
C ALA A 101 -14.74 30.01 -49.72
N SER A 102 -14.99 31.21 -49.18
CA SER A 102 -13.95 32.14 -48.75
C SER A 102 -13.12 31.62 -47.57
N ASN A 103 -13.78 30.98 -46.60
CA ASN A 103 -13.14 30.36 -45.44
C ASN A 103 -12.96 28.84 -45.59
N GLN A 104 -13.38 28.27 -46.73
CA GLN A 104 -13.27 26.83 -47.04
C GLN A 104 -13.92 25.93 -45.98
N GLN A 105 -15.11 26.31 -45.50
CA GLN A 105 -15.79 25.62 -44.40
C GLN A 105 -17.28 25.39 -44.70
N VAL A 106 -17.88 24.48 -43.94
CA VAL A 106 -19.34 24.36 -43.85
C VAL A 106 -19.77 24.96 -42.52
N LEU A 107 -20.63 25.96 -42.57
CA LEU A 107 -21.20 26.62 -41.40
C LEU A 107 -22.65 26.18 -41.20
N PHE A 108 -22.99 25.80 -39.97
CA PHE A 108 -24.36 25.57 -39.53
C PHE A 108 -24.77 26.69 -38.56
N PRO A 109 -25.91 27.35 -38.79
CA PRO A 109 -26.37 28.44 -37.92
C PRO A 109 -26.73 27.95 -36.51
N VAL A 110 -26.57 28.87 -35.56
CA VAL A 110 -26.61 28.66 -34.11
C VAL A 110 -28.08 28.53 -33.64
N LEU A 111 -28.69 27.38 -33.93
CA LEU A 111 -29.87 26.84 -33.26
C LEU A 111 -29.43 25.54 -32.58
N ASN A 112 -29.22 25.60 -31.27
CA ASN A 112 -28.21 24.78 -30.60
C ASN A 112 -28.53 24.61 -29.11
N ASP A 113 -29.56 23.83 -28.80
CA ASP A 113 -29.83 23.36 -27.44
C ASP A 113 -29.77 21.82 -27.36
N PRO A 114 -29.71 21.23 -26.16
CA PRO A 114 -29.65 19.77 -26.04
C PRO A 114 -30.87 19.04 -26.62
N VAL A 115 -32.05 19.67 -26.66
CA VAL A 115 -33.28 19.08 -27.21
C VAL A 115 -33.27 19.14 -28.74
N THR A 116 -32.59 20.14 -29.31
CA THR A 116 -32.45 20.39 -30.75
C THR A 116 -30.99 20.73 -31.11
N PRO A 117 -30.09 19.72 -31.12
CA PRO A 117 -28.69 19.93 -31.44
C PRO A 117 -28.52 20.31 -32.92
N THR A 118 -27.54 21.16 -33.20
CA THR A 118 -27.25 21.70 -34.55
C THR A 118 -27.06 20.60 -35.58
N ILE A 119 -26.34 19.54 -35.21
CA ILE A 119 -26.30 18.29 -35.97
C ILE A 119 -27.07 17.25 -35.16
N GLY A 120 -28.34 17.08 -35.50
CA GLY A 120 -29.22 16.09 -34.89
C GLY A 120 -29.27 14.79 -35.68
N PHE A 121 -29.40 13.68 -34.97
CA PHE A 121 -29.65 12.35 -35.52
C PHE A 121 -31.02 11.84 -35.08
N GLY A 122 -31.65 11.04 -35.93
CA GLY A 122 -32.95 10.42 -35.63
C GLY A 122 -34.06 11.46 -35.42
N ASN A 123 -34.71 11.42 -34.25
CA ASN A 123 -35.83 12.30 -33.89
C ASN A 123 -35.41 13.64 -33.26
N GLY A 124 -34.13 13.99 -33.31
CA GLY A 124 -33.61 15.29 -32.86
C GLY A 124 -33.07 15.33 -31.42
N GLY A 125 -33.28 14.30 -30.58
CA GLY A 125 -32.77 14.29 -29.19
C GLY A 125 -31.34 13.77 -29.02
N PHE A 126 -30.58 13.57 -30.09
CA PHE A 126 -29.23 13.02 -30.06
C PHE A 126 -28.38 13.76 -31.09
N GLY A 127 -27.18 14.24 -30.73
CA GLY A 127 -26.39 15.06 -31.65
C GLY A 127 -25.28 15.90 -31.04
N PHE A 128 -24.74 16.81 -31.87
CA PHE A 128 -23.70 17.76 -31.51
C PHE A 128 -24.20 19.20 -31.67
N TYR A 129 -23.81 20.08 -30.76
CA TYR A 129 -24.17 21.49 -30.82
C TYR A 129 -23.11 22.36 -30.12
N ALA A 130 -23.02 23.64 -30.49
CA ALA A 130 -22.15 24.58 -29.80
C ALA A 130 -22.82 25.05 -28.51
N ILE A 131 -22.14 24.94 -27.36
CA ILE A 131 -22.64 25.47 -26.08
C ILE A 131 -22.22 26.94 -25.91
N ALA A 132 -20.99 27.24 -26.31
CA ALA A 132 -20.36 28.55 -26.33
C ALA A 132 -19.18 28.49 -27.33
N ASP A 133 -18.47 29.60 -27.50
CA ASP A 133 -17.23 29.63 -28.28
C ASP A 133 -16.25 28.56 -27.76
N ASP A 134 -15.65 27.82 -28.69
CA ASP A 134 -14.69 26.72 -28.44
C ASP A 134 -15.22 25.55 -27.58
N ILE A 135 -16.55 25.41 -27.44
CA ILE A 135 -17.17 24.35 -26.64
C ILE A 135 -18.26 23.61 -27.42
N ILE A 136 -18.05 22.30 -27.60
CA ILE A 136 -19.02 21.38 -28.20
C ILE A 136 -19.75 20.60 -27.10
N GLY A 137 -21.07 20.56 -27.17
CA GLY A 137 -21.94 19.71 -26.37
C GLY A 137 -22.36 18.45 -27.11
N VAL A 138 -22.39 17.33 -26.39
CA VAL A 138 -22.93 16.06 -26.87
C VAL A 138 -24.29 15.84 -26.22
N SER A 139 -25.34 15.92 -27.03
CA SER A 139 -26.69 15.64 -26.58
C SER A 139 -27.03 14.16 -26.72
N ILE A 140 -27.57 13.58 -25.64
CA ILE A 140 -28.14 12.23 -25.63
C ILE A 140 -29.47 12.27 -24.86
N ALA A 141 -30.54 11.87 -25.54
CA ALA A 141 -31.91 11.89 -25.04
C ALA A 141 -32.39 13.29 -24.64
N GLY A 142 -32.01 14.32 -25.42
CA GLY A 142 -32.42 15.71 -25.20
C GLY A 142 -31.68 16.40 -24.05
N VAL A 143 -30.57 15.82 -23.56
CA VAL A 143 -29.82 16.31 -22.41
C VAL A 143 -28.33 16.35 -22.76
N ASN A 144 -27.65 17.42 -22.35
CA ASN A 144 -26.20 17.52 -22.47
C ASN A 144 -25.54 16.48 -21.56
N ARG A 145 -24.75 15.55 -22.12
CA ARG A 145 -24.07 14.49 -21.36
C ARG A 145 -22.58 14.69 -21.26
N PHE A 146 -21.95 15.15 -22.34
CA PHE A 146 -20.52 15.38 -22.40
C PHE A 146 -20.22 16.75 -23.02
N ILE A 147 -19.15 17.37 -22.55
CA ILE A 147 -18.66 18.65 -23.02
C ILE A 147 -17.23 18.46 -23.51
N TRP A 148 -16.95 18.89 -24.74
CA TRP A 148 -15.62 18.94 -25.31
C TRP A 148 -15.20 20.40 -25.38
N ALA A 149 -14.23 20.76 -24.55
CA ALA A 149 -13.66 22.10 -24.50
C ALA A 149 -12.14 22.02 -24.74
N GLY A 150 -11.51 23.14 -25.09
CA GLY A 150 -10.06 23.18 -25.31
C GLY A 150 -9.22 22.71 -24.11
N SER A 151 -9.76 22.83 -22.89
CA SER A 151 -9.08 22.45 -21.65
C SER A 151 -9.38 21.02 -21.16
N ALA A 152 -10.48 20.40 -21.58
CA ALA A 152 -10.87 19.07 -21.10
C ALA A 152 -12.04 18.44 -21.87
N PHE A 153 -12.13 17.12 -21.78
CA PHE A 153 -13.35 16.35 -21.98
C PHE A 153 -14.04 16.16 -20.62
N ASN A 154 -15.28 16.64 -20.46
CA ASN A 154 -16.00 16.62 -19.18
C ASN A 154 -17.36 15.93 -19.30
N GLY A 155 -17.85 15.36 -18.20
CA GLY A 155 -19.29 15.18 -18.00
C GLY A 155 -19.99 16.53 -17.81
N ALA A 156 -21.23 16.64 -18.29
CA ALA A 156 -21.97 17.90 -18.35
C ALA A 156 -22.76 18.26 -17.08
N VAL A 157 -22.76 17.41 -16.04
CA VAL A 157 -23.58 17.59 -14.82
C VAL A 157 -22.74 18.10 -13.64
N SER A 158 -23.39 18.77 -12.67
CA SER A 158 -22.75 19.52 -11.58
C SER A 158 -22.26 18.70 -10.37
N SER A 159 -22.20 17.38 -10.47
CA SER A 159 -21.71 16.47 -9.41
C SER A 159 -20.53 15.68 -9.96
N PRO A 160 -19.54 15.24 -9.14
CA PRO A 160 -18.28 14.70 -9.67
C PRO A 160 -18.52 13.68 -10.77
N THR A 161 -18.14 14.04 -11.98
CA THR A 161 -18.20 13.20 -13.19
C THR A 161 -16.83 13.12 -13.81
N VAL A 162 -16.68 12.30 -14.84
CA VAL A 162 -15.43 12.17 -15.58
C VAL A 162 -14.91 13.54 -16.05
N SER A 163 -13.63 13.80 -15.80
CA SER A 163 -12.88 14.89 -16.42
C SER A 163 -11.55 14.34 -16.93
N ILE A 164 -11.30 14.48 -18.24
CA ILE A 164 -10.01 14.17 -18.86
C ILE A 164 -9.40 15.50 -19.30
N ARG A 165 -8.33 15.92 -18.62
CA ARG A 165 -7.76 17.25 -18.76
C ARG A 165 -6.68 17.30 -19.84
N ASN A 166 -6.68 18.38 -20.62
CA ASN A 166 -5.66 18.66 -21.62
C ASN A 166 -4.53 19.49 -20.99
N GLU A 167 -3.76 18.85 -20.10
CA GLU A 167 -2.64 19.46 -19.40
C GLU A 167 -1.57 18.43 -19.05
N THR A 168 -0.44 18.89 -18.52
CA THR A 168 0.64 17.99 -18.10
C THR A 168 0.34 17.42 -16.72
N ALA A 169 0.30 16.10 -16.62
CA ALA A 169 0.17 15.41 -15.35
C ALA A 169 1.45 15.59 -14.50
N THR A 170 1.29 15.69 -13.19
CA THR A 170 2.40 15.72 -12.23
C THR A 170 2.05 14.82 -11.03
N GLY A 171 2.94 14.73 -10.05
CA GLY A 171 2.64 14.03 -8.78
C GLY A 171 1.49 14.66 -7.98
N THR A 172 1.11 15.90 -8.28
CA THR A 172 0.06 16.65 -7.56
C THR A 172 -1.08 17.11 -8.48
N ASN A 173 -0.97 16.91 -9.79
CA ASN A 173 -1.95 17.35 -10.79
C ASN A 173 -2.42 16.16 -11.65
N PRO A 174 -3.64 15.64 -11.46
CA PRO A 174 -4.19 14.54 -12.24
C PRO A 174 -4.71 14.99 -13.61
N VAL A 175 -4.58 14.13 -14.62
CA VAL A 175 -5.25 14.30 -15.94
C VAL A 175 -6.53 13.49 -16.05
N TYR A 176 -6.64 12.39 -15.31
CA TYR A 176 -7.89 11.65 -15.11
C TYR A 176 -8.50 12.08 -13.78
N ALA A 177 -9.34 13.10 -13.81
CA ALA A 177 -9.86 13.78 -12.62
C ALA A 177 -11.40 13.72 -12.59
N PHE A 178 -11.98 14.46 -11.64
CA PHE A 178 -13.43 14.63 -11.55
C PHE A 178 -13.83 16.09 -11.73
N THR A 179 -14.99 16.34 -12.35
CA THR A 179 -15.54 17.70 -12.43
C THR A 179 -15.77 18.27 -11.02
N ASN A 180 -15.36 19.50 -10.77
CA ASN A 180 -15.36 20.18 -9.46
C ASN A 180 -14.41 19.60 -8.39
N ASP A 181 -13.58 18.62 -8.74
CA ASP A 181 -12.54 18.02 -7.90
C ASP A 181 -11.34 17.69 -8.80
N LEU A 182 -10.66 18.77 -9.20
CA LEU A 182 -9.62 18.73 -10.23
C LEU A 182 -8.25 18.30 -9.68
N ASP A 183 -8.14 18.10 -8.37
CA ASP A 183 -6.93 17.72 -7.65
C ASP A 183 -7.01 16.30 -7.05
N THR A 184 -8.06 15.54 -7.37
CA THR A 184 -8.21 14.12 -7.07
C THR A 184 -8.35 13.32 -8.35
N GLY A 185 -7.57 12.23 -8.48
CA GLY A 185 -7.59 11.42 -9.70
C GLY A 185 -6.33 10.62 -9.96
N GLY A 186 -6.00 10.47 -11.24
CA GLY A 186 -4.83 9.74 -11.72
C GLY A 186 -4.03 10.52 -12.76
N GLY A 187 -2.73 10.25 -12.81
CA GLY A 187 -1.83 10.89 -13.76
C GLY A 187 -0.48 10.19 -13.88
N SER A 188 0.37 10.68 -14.76
CA SER A 188 1.73 10.18 -14.94
C SER A 188 2.72 11.31 -14.68
N ASN A 189 3.58 11.14 -13.66
CA ASN A 189 4.59 12.13 -13.27
C ASN A 189 5.96 11.90 -13.95
N GLY A 190 6.00 11.07 -14.98
CA GLY A 190 7.23 10.68 -15.69
C GLY A 190 7.02 9.39 -16.49
N ALA A 191 8.03 9.00 -17.27
CA ALA A 191 8.00 7.73 -18.01
C ALA A 191 7.77 6.56 -17.06
N ASP A 192 6.87 5.65 -17.44
CA ASP A 192 6.61 4.38 -16.75
C ASP A 192 6.19 4.53 -15.27
N GLN A 193 5.50 5.63 -14.96
CA GLN A 193 4.94 5.93 -13.64
C GLN A 193 3.43 6.26 -13.73
N TYR A 194 2.66 5.71 -12.79
CA TYR A 194 1.26 6.06 -12.56
C TYR A 194 1.03 6.50 -11.12
N SER A 195 0.48 7.69 -10.94
CA SER A 195 0.20 8.32 -9.66
C SER A 195 -1.30 8.30 -9.36
N LEU A 196 -1.68 7.84 -8.16
CA LEU A 196 -2.99 8.09 -7.56
C LEU A 196 -2.89 9.32 -6.68
N ILE A 197 -3.74 10.30 -6.90
CA ILE A 197 -3.66 11.65 -6.31
C ILE A 197 -5.00 11.95 -5.60
N ALA A 198 -4.94 12.54 -4.41
CA ALA A 198 -6.11 13.04 -3.70
C ALA A 198 -5.79 14.35 -3.00
N GLY A 199 -6.61 15.38 -3.21
CA GLY A 199 -6.41 16.71 -2.61
C GLY A 199 -5.04 17.32 -2.92
N ALA A 200 -4.58 17.21 -4.16
CA ALA A 200 -3.26 17.67 -4.63
C ALA A 200 -2.04 16.97 -3.97
N HIS A 201 -2.24 15.81 -3.35
CA HIS A 201 -1.17 14.99 -2.79
C HIS A 201 -1.07 13.63 -3.48
N GLU A 202 0.14 13.19 -3.79
CA GLU A 202 0.39 11.84 -4.30
C GLU A 202 0.19 10.81 -3.19
N MET A 203 -0.81 9.95 -3.33
CA MET A 203 -1.13 8.91 -2.36
C MET A 203 -0.39 7.62 -2.65
N LEU A 204 -0.24 7.28 -3.93
CA LEU A 204 0.44 6.07 -4.37
C LEU A 204 1.09 6.31 -5.74
N ARG A 205 2.33 5.86 -5.89
CA ARG A 205 3.01 5.78 -7.18
C ARG A 205 3.28 4.32 -7.55
N LEU A 206 2.78 3.91 -8.70
CA LEU A 206 3.09 2.65 -9.34
C LEU A 206 4.20 2.90 -10.37
N THR A 207 5.24 2.09 -10.37
CA THR A 207 6.33 2.14 -11.35
C THR A 207 6.50 0.77 -12.00
N GLU A 208 7.13 0.71 -13.17
CA GLU A 208 7.44 -0.55 -13.87
C GLU A 208 8.41 -1.48 -13.12
N SER A 209 9.01 -1.01 -12.02
CA SER A 209 9.85 -1.85 -11.20
C SER A 209 9.01 -2.95 -10.54
N ILE A 210 9.35 -4.22 -10.83
CA ILE A 210 8.77 -5.46 -10.29
C ILE A 210 8.80 -5.55 -8.74
N ALA A 211 9.27 -4.49 -8.07
CA ALA A 211 9.27 -4.34 -6.62
C ALA A 211 7.93 -3.80 -6.04
N VAL A 212 6.77 -4.09 -6.63
CA VAL A 212 5.47 -3.88 -5.95
C VAL A 212 5.42 -4.67 -4.63
N ALA A 213 6.16 -5.79 -4.55
CA ALA A 213 6.38 -6.52 -3.30
C ALA A 213 7.09 -5.67 -2.21
N ASN A 214 7.95 -4.73 -2.59
CA ASN A 214 8.67 -3.87 -1.64
C ASN A 214 7.92 -2.57 -1.31
N TYR A 215 7.01 -2.11 -2.18
CA TYR A 215 6.20 -0.92 -1.88
C TYR A 215 5.06 -1.23 -0.90
N VAL A 216 4.52 -2.45 -0.91
CA VAL A 216 3.63 -2.93 0.15
C VAL A 216 4.38 -3.02 1.47
N ALA A 217 5.64 -3.47 1.47
CA ALA A 217 6.49 -3.45 2.66
C ALA A 217 6.75 -2.02 3.17
N ALA A 218 7.02 -1.05 2.29
CA ALA A 218 7.24 0.36 2.69
C ALA A 218 5.96 1.06 3.21
N LEU A 219 4.77 0.68 2.73
CA LEU A 219 3.48 1.11 3.30
C LEU A 219 3.23 0.54 4.70
N PHE A 220 3.88 -0.57 5.05
CA PHE A 220 3.84 -1.17 6.39
C PHE A 220 5.02 -0.78 7.30
N ASP A 221 6.14 -0.30 6.72
CA ASP A 221 7.36 0.08 7.46
C ASP A 221 7.40 1.58 7.78
N ALA A 222 6.70 2.43 7.02
CA ALA A 222 6.55 3.86 7.33
C ALA A 222 5.53 4.14 8.46
N ALA A 223 4.79 3.12 8.91
CA ALA A 223 3.93 3.20 10.09
C ALA A 223 4.67 2.55 11.27
N ASP A 224 5.45 3.36 11.98
CA ASP A 224 6.12 3.05 13.25
C ASP A 224 5.18 2.46 14.33
N GLN A 225 3.87 2.46 14.08
CA GLN A 225 2.94 1.45 14.59
C GLN A 225 1.88 1.09 13.55
N VAL A 226 1.85 -0.17 13.09
CA VAL A 226 0.60 -0.80 12.62
C VAL A 226 -0.26 -1.06 13.86
N SER A 227 -0.89 0.00 14.37
CA SER A 227 -1.93 -0.11 15.39
C SER A 227 -3.17 -0.67 14.71
N LEU A 228 -3.30 -2.00 14.70
CA LEU A 228 -4.53 -2.68 14.30
C LEU A 228 -5.55 -2.54 15.44
N THR A 229 -6.05 -1.32 15.62
CA THR A 229 -7.21 -1.05 16.48
C THR A 229 -8.45 -1.60 15.78
N SER A 230 -8.79 -2.86 16.06
CA SER A 230 -10.08 -3.39 15.67
C SER A 230 -11.17 -2.66 16.46
N ALA A 231 -11.96 -1.85 15.78
CA ALA A 231 -13.29 -1.52 16.25
C ALA A 231 -14.10 -2.82 16.31
N ASN A 232 -14.28 -3.35 17.52
CA ASN A 232 -15.24 -4.38 17.94
C ASN A 232 -15.87 -5.24 16.83
N SER A 233 -15.38 -6.47 16.65
CA SER A 233 -16.26 -7.65 16.68
C SER A 233 -15.46 -8.94 16.63
N SER A 234 -15.56 -9.72 17.72
CA SER A 234 -15.78 -11.16 17.85
C SER A 234 -15.42 -12.17 16.73
N THR A 235 -14.49 -11.91 15.84
CA THR A 235 -13.98 -12.93 14.91
C THR A 235 -12.45 -12.93 14.91
N TRP A 236 -11.93 -13.95 15.58
CA TRP A 236 -10.59 -14.51 15.48
C TRP A 236 -9.76 -14.03 14.29
N ARG A 237 -8.64 -13.35 14.56
CA ARG A 237 -7.54 -13.26 13.60
C ARG A 237 -6.47 -14.27 14.00
N LEU A 238 -6.43 -15.37 13.24
CA LEU A 238 -5.28 -16.26 13.19
C LEU A 238 -4.11 -15.43 12.63
N ILE A 239 -3.17 -15.01 13.48
CA ILE A 239 -1.83 -14.63 13.00
C ILE A 239 -1.11 -15.95 12.83
N GLU A 240 -1.37 -16.66 11.73
CA GLU A 240 -0.59 -17.82 11.33
C GLU A 240 0.66 -17.30 10.61
N THR A 241 1.66 -16.93 11.38
CA THR A 241 2.96 -16.60 10.83
C THR A 241 3.83 -17.84 10.87
N LYS A 242 3.97 -18.50 9.72
CA LYS A 242 4.68 -19.78 9.62
C LYS A 242 6.16 -19.70 10.01
N ASP A 243 6.80 -18.54 9.89
CA ASP A 243 8.16 -18.29 10.37
C ASP A 243 8.31 -16.77 10.59
N VAL A 244 8.20 -16.28 11.84
CA VAL A 244 8.65 -14.89 12.14
C VAL A 244 10.00 -14.98 12.83
N ASN A 245 11.05 -14.59 12.10
CA ASN A 245 12.26 -14.10 12.73
C ASN A 245 11.94 -12.71 13.27
N VAL A 246 11.62 -12.65 14.56
CA VAL A 246 11.41 -11.43 15.33
C VAL A 246 12.79 -10.98 15.80
N ASP A 247 13.49 -10.19 14.97
CA ASP A 247 14.77 -9.55 15.33
C ASP A 247 14.48 -8.26 16.12
N TRP A 248 14.32 -8.36 17.43
CA TRP A 248 13.70 -7.30 18.24
C TRP A 248 14.62 -6.83 19.38
N ASP A 249 15.30 -5.70 19.14
CA ASP A 249 16.28 -5.03 20.02
C ASP A 249 15.67 -4.15 21.14
N GLY A 250 14.35 -4.22 21.37
CA GLY A 250 13.66 -3.44 22.39
C GLY A 250 12.83 -4.33 23.29
N GLY A 251 13.29 -4.59 24.52
CA GLY A 251 12.68 -5.50 25.49
C GLY A 251 11.16 -5.39 25.56
N VAL A 252 10.50 -6.53 25.43
CA VAL A 252 9.04 -6.61 25.30
C VAL A 252 8.42 -7.20 26.57
N LEU A 253 7.40 -6.53 27.08
CA LEU A 253 6.43 -7.08 28.03
C LEU A 253 5.48 -8.03 27.28
N ILE A 254 5.75 -9.34 27.31
CA ILE A 254 4.85 -10.34 26.74
C ILE A 254 3.75 -10.65 27.76
N THR A 255 2.58 -10.05 27.56
CA THR A 255 1.38 -10.35 28.38
C THR A 255 0.65 -11.54 27.76
N ALA A 256 1.07 -12.76 28.10
CA ALA A 256 0.33 -13.96 27.69
C ALA A 256 -1.10 -13.93 28.29
N LEU A 257 -2.09 -14.34 27.48
CA LEU A 257 -3.45 -14.58 27.96
C LEU A 257 -3.46 -15.82 28.87
N ASP A 258 -4.23 -15.77 29.96
CA ASP A 258 -4.29 -16.85 30.95
C ASP A 258 -4.53 -18.22 30.28
N GLY A 259 -3.69 -19.19 30.61
CA GLY A 259 -3.86 -20.59 30.20
C GLY A 259 -3.12 -21.04 28.93
N GLN A 260 -2.35 -20.18 28.26
CA GLN A 260 -1.51 -20.60 27.11
C GLN A 260 -0.02 -20.72 27.47
N SER A 261 0.60 -21.79 26.98
CA SER A 261 2.05 -22.02 27.08
C SER A 261 2.81 -21.08 26.14
N LEU A 262 3.80 -20.36 26.66
CA LEU A 262 4.69 -19.53 25.86
C LEU A 262 5.92 -20.37 25.48
N TYR A 263 6.03 -20.70 24.20
CA TYR A 263 7.21 -21.34 23.62
C TYR A 263 8.13 -20.25 23.08
N LEU A 264 9.23 -19.99 23.77
CA LEU A 264 10.31 -19.18 23.25
C LEU A 264 11.34 -20.16 22.68
N GLY A 265 11.71 -19.98 21.40
CA GLY A 265 12.76 -20.79 20.76
C GLY A 265 14.13 -20.55 21.38
N GLN A 266 15.19 -20.63 20.58
CA GLN A 266 16.51 -20.21 21.05
C GLN A 266 16.50 -18.70 21.31
N ILE A 267 16.51 -18.29 22.58
CA ILE A 267 16.60 -16.88 22.96
C ILE A 267 18.07 -16.48 22.99
N THR A 268 18.44 -15.46 22.23
CA THR A 268 19.71 -14.75 22.39
C THR A 268 19.42 -13.48 23.17
N ASN A 269 19.57 -13.50 24.49
CA ASN A 269 19.49 -12.28 25.29
C ASN A 269 20.84 -11.57 25.24
N THR A 270 20.87 -10.40 24.61
CA THR A 270 22.01 -9.47 24.69
C THR A 270 22.06 -8.86 26.09
N ALA A 271 23.27 -8.64 26.62
CA ALA A 271 23.58 -8.47 28.05
C ALA A 271 22.81 -7.38 28.84
N ASP A 272 22.06 -6.50 28.17
CA ASP A 272 21.44 -5.33 28.80
C ASP A 272 19.90 -5.38 28.88
N GLN A 273 19.23 -6.47 28.46
CA GLN A 273 17.76 -6.52 28.41
C GLN A 273 17.18 -7.75 29.11
N GLY A 274 16.56 -7.54 30.27
CA GLY A 274 15.82 -8.57 31.00
C GLY A 274 14.47 -8.86 30.33
N THR A 275 14.22 -10.13 29.99
CA THR A 275 12.89 -10.57 29.52
C THR A 275 12.01 -10.88 30.73
N VAL A 276 10.92 -10.13 30.92
CA VAL A 276 9.95 -10.39 32.00
C VAL A 276 8.71 -11.09 31.44
N VAL A 277 8.46 -12.32 31.89
CA VAL A 277 7.26 -13.10 31.55
C VAL A 277 6.34 -13.14 32.78
N SER A 278 5.27 -12.35 32.76
CA SER A 278 4.44 -12.12 33.95
C SER A 278 3.18 -13.01 34.06
N ARG A 279 2.82 -13.74 33.00
CA ARG A 279 1.53 -14.49 32.93
C ARG A 279 1.56 -15.84 32.19
N ALA A 280 2.73 -16.45 31.98
CA ALA A 280 2.79 -17.76 31.32
C ALA A 280 2.40 -18.89 32.28
N SER A 281 1.56 -19.83 31.82
CA SER A 281 1.23 -21.07 32.57
C SER A 281 2.41 -22.05 32.62
N SER A 282 3.33 -21.97 31.66
CA SER A 282 4.57 -22.73 31.59
C SER A 282 5.62 -21.97 30.79
N LEU A 283 6.87 -21.93 31.28
CA LEU A 283 8.04 -21.40 30.55
C LEU A 283 8.89 -22.57 30.06
N TYR A 284 9.05 -22.70 28.74
CA TYR A 284 9.91 -23.72 28.13
C TYR A 284 11.00 -23.05 27.29
N LEU A 285 12.25 -23.22 27.71
CA LEU A 285 13.44 -22.74 27.01
C LEU A 285 14.09 -23.93 26.28
N LYS A 286 14.09 -23.93 24.94
CA LYS A 286 14.64 -25.04 24.14
C LYS A 286 16.01 -24.69 23.56
N GLY A 287 16.95 -25.63 23.69
CA GLY A 287 18.27 -25.58 23.08
C GLY A 287 19.38 -25.28 24.09
N ALA A 288 20.53 -25.92 23.93
CA ALA A 288 21.73 -25.50 24.64
C ALA A 288 22.15 -24.13 24.11
N PRO A 289 22.54 -23.16 24.95
CA PRO A 289 23.22 -21.95 24.49
C PRO A 289 24.41 -22.34 23.60
N VAL A 290 24.56 -21.70 22.44
CA VAL A 290 25.64 -22.00 21.50
C VAL A 290 26.96 -21.48 22.07
N ALA A 291 27.97 -22.36 22.16
CA ALA A 291 29.30 -22.02 22.65
C ALA A 291 29.98 -20.98 21.74
N GLY A 292 30.50 -19.89 22.33
CA GLY A 292 31.13 -18.77 21.61
C GLY A 292 30.35 -17.45 21.70
N SER A 293 29.09 -17.51 22.11
CA SER A 293 28.26 -16.39 22.54
C SER A 293 27.69 -16.75 23.90
N ASN A 294 28.55 -16.78 24.92
CA ASN A 294 28.08 -16.98 26.28
C ASN A 294 27.01 -15.92 26.52
N ILE A 295 25.78 -16.35 26.79
CA ILE A 295 24.90 -15.51 27.59
C ILE A 295 25.57 -15.50 28.95
N THR A 296 26.53 -14.59 29.13
CA THR A 296 27.03 -14.20 30.42
C THR A 296 25.83 -13.54 31.09
N GLN A 297 25.08 -14.31 31.87
CA GLN A 297 24.09 -13.73 32.74
C GLN A 297 24.86 -13.04 33.86
N THR A 298 25.09 -11.75 33.67
CA THR A 298 25.84 -10.87 34.57
C THR A 298 25.02 -10.47 35.79
N GLU A 299 23.70 -10.62 35.74
CA GLU A 299 22.79 -10.38 36.84
C GLU A 299 22.63 -11.64 37.71
N SER A 300 22.54 -11.47 39.03
CA SER A 300 22.54 -12.55 40.03
C SER A 300 21.37 -13.55 39.94
N TRP A 301 20.46 -13.43 38.96
CA TRP A 301 19.22 -14.21 38.88
C TRP A 301 18.87 -14.60 37.44
N THR A 302 19.20 -15.82 37.04
CA THR A 302 18.89 -16.32 35.69
C THR A 302 17.49 -16.88 35.53
N VAL A 303 16.94 -17.41 36.62
CA VAL A 303 15.55 -17.81 36.77
C VAL A 303 15.11 -17.41 38.18
N TYR A 304 14.38 -16.30 38.29
CA TYR A 304 13.77 -15.87 39.55
C TYR A 304 12.29 -16.26 39.57
N VAL A 305 11.95 -17.21 40.44
CA VAL A 305 10.55 -17.49 40.77
C VAL A 305 10.21 -16.63 41.99
N ALA A 306 9.31 -15.65 41.79
CA ALA A 306 8.89 -14.78 42.86
C ALA A 306 8.25 -15.55 44.03
N SER A 307 8.22 -14.92 45.20
CA SER A 307 7.60 -15.42 46.44
C SER A 307 6.28 -16.17 46.19
N GLY A 308 6.21 -17.42 46.69
CA GLY A 308 5.03 -18.29 46.60
C GLY A 308 4.98 -19.23 45.39
N GLY A 309 5.92 -19.12 44.43
CA GLY A 309 6.01 -20.03 43.29
C GLY A 309 6.90 -21.25 43.54
N VAL A 310 6.52 -22.41 42.99
CA VAL A 310 7.32 -23.64 43.01
C VAL A 310 8.15 -23.71 41.73
N ALA A 311 9.48 -23.85 41.84
CA ALA A 311 10.33 -24.22 40.72
C ALA A 311 10.32 -25.74 40.56
N ILE A 312 9.76 -26.26 39.46
CA ILE A 312 9.76 -27.70 39.17
C ILE A 312 10.87 -27.98 38.16
N VAL A 313 11.87 -28.77 38.57
CA VAL A 313 12.93 -29.26 37.69
C VAL A 313 12.63 -30.72 37.37
N SER A 314 12.24 -31.03 36.14
CA SER A 314 11.94 -32.41 35.72
C SER A 314 13.19 -33.27 35.46
N GLY A 315 14.37 -32.66 35.51
CA GLY A 315 15.68 -33.31 35.37
C GLY A 315 16.58 -33.12 36.60
N ARG A 316 17.89 -33.34 36.41
CA ARG A 316 18.90 -33.12 37.47
C ARG A 316 19.19 -31.63 37.64
N LEU A 317 19.15 -31.15 38.89
CA LEU A 317 19.80 -29.89 39.26
C LEU A 317 21.31 -30.12 39.30
N LEU A 318 22.06 -29.43 38.43
CA LEU A 318 23.52 -29.46 38.44
C LEU A 318 24.04 -28.34 39.35
N GLU A 319 24.76 -28.69 40.40
CA GLU A 319 25.41 -27.75 41.30
C GLU A 319 26.88 -27.58 40.90
N SER A 320 27.44 -26.37 41.08
CA SER A 320 28.87 -26.13 40.88
C SER A 320 29.66 -26.53 42.13
N GLN A 321 30.85 -27.08 41.93
CA GLN A 321 31.87 -27.15 42.96
C GLN A 321 32.53 -25.76 43.07
N GLY A 322 32.64 -25.25 44.29
CA GLY A 322 33.37 -24.01 44.56
C GLY A 322 34.87 -24.27 44.70
N ALA A 323 35.67 -23.20 44.76
CA ALA A 323 37.10 -23.29 44.97
C ALA A 323 37.47 -24.03 46.27
N ASP A 324 38.65 -24.67 46.28
CA ASP A 324 39.19 -25.34 47.46
C ASP A 324 39.37 -24.33 48.60
N VAL A 325 38.91 -24.70 49.80
CA VAL A 325 38.94 -23.83 50.98
C VAL A 325 39.83 -24.46 52.04
N GLY A 326 40.87 -23.72 52.46
CA GLY A 326 41.65 -24.10 53.63
C GLY A 326 40.83 -24.00 54.91
N SER A 327 40.83 -25.06 55.72
CA SER A 327 40.21 -25.13 57.03
C SER A 327 40.77 -24.03 57.94
N THR A 328 39.89 -23.34 58.65
CA THR A 328 40.22 -22.29 59.63
C THR A 328 39.25 -22.34 60.79
N ASN A 329 39.60 -21.77 61.94
CA ASN A 329 38.70 -21.67 63.10
C ASN A 329 37.33 -21.09 62.73
N ASN A 330 37.31 -20.07 61.86
CA ASN A 330 36.10 -19.48 61.30
C ASN A 330 36.14 -19.65 59.78
N LEU A 331 35.44 -20.67 59.27
CA LEU A 331 35.46 -21.02 57.86
C LEU A 331 34.56 -20.08 57.06
N VAL A 332 35.07 -19.58 55.94
CA VAL A 332 34.32 -18.75 54.99
C VAL A 332 34.35 -19.47 53.65
N LEU A 333 33.17 -19.79 53.11
CA LEU A 333 33.03 -20.39 51.79
C LEU A 333 32.84 -19.29 50.72
N GLY A 334 33.30 -19.56 49.51
CA GLY A 334 33.00 -18.70 48.36
C GLY A 334 31.53 -18.78 47.94
N THR A 335 31.11 -17.88 47.05
CA THR A 335 29.76 -17.87 46.44
C THR A 335 29.73 -18.57 45.08
N ASP A 336 30.78 -19.32 44.75
CA ASP A 336 31.08 -19.94 43.46
C ASP A 336 30.66 -21.43 43.35
N GLY A 337 30.07 -21.98 44.41
CA GLY A 337 29.51 -23.33 44.39
C GLY A 337 28.70 -23.69 45.63
N ASN A 338 28.13 -24.91 45.64
CA ASN A 338 27.43 -25.48 46.81
C ASN A 338 28.17 -26.68 47.40
N THR A 339 29.25 -27.10 46.77
CA THR A 339 30.11 -28.19 47.24
C THR A 339 31.55 -27.67 47.28
N PHE A 340 32.25 -27.86 48.39
CA PHE A 340 33.58 -27.30 48.62
C PHE A 340 34.54 -28.37 49.10
N GLU A 341 35.72 -28.40 48.51
CA GLU A 341 36.83 -29.20 49.02
C GLU A 341 37.47 -28.46 50.21
N ILE A 342 37.54 -29.13 51.36
CA ILE A 342 38.14 -28.62 52.58
C ILE A 342 39.53 -29.22 52.72
N THR A 343 40.53 -28.33 52.69
CA THR A 343 41.95 -28.65 52.82
C THR A 343 42.49 -28.23 54.17
N GLY A 344 43.62 -28.78 54.62
CA GLY A 344 44.26 -28.37 55.88
C GLY A 344 43.72 -29.07 57.13
N THR A 345 44.28 -28.76 58.29
CA THR A 345 44.08 -29.53 59.54
C THR A 345 43.63 -28.67 60.72
N THR A 346 43.23 -27.43 60.48
CA THR A 346 42.75 -26.54 61.53
C THR A 346 41.28 -26.82 61.79
N ASP A 347 40.91 -27.01 63.05
CA ASP A 347 39.51 -27.24 63.43
C ASP A 347 38.62 -26.08 62.98
N ILE A 348 37.40 -26.42 62.53
CA ILE A 348 36.37 -25.49 62.09
C ILE A 348 35.39 -25.31 63.24
N ASN A 349 35.49 -24.18 63.94
CA ASN A 349 34.61 -23.86 65.06
C ASN A 349 33.27 -23.30 64.60
N LEU A 350 33.31 -22.44 63.59
CA LEU A 350 32.16 -21.68 63.08
C LEU A 350 32.22 -21.63 61.54
N LEU A 351 31.05 -21.51 60.93
CA LEU A 351 30.91 -21.33 59.47
C LEU A 351 30.18 -20.03 59.18
N SER A 352 30.73 -19.22 58.27
CA SER A 352 30.15 -17.94 57.91
C SER A 352 28.79 -18.09 57.23
N ASN A 353 27.83 -17.23 57.58
CA ASN A 353 26.57 -17.07 56.86
C ASN A 353 26.62 -15.94 55.81
N LEU A 354 27.76 -15.26 55.67
CA LEU A 354 27.91 -14.15 54.73
C LEU A 354 27.73 -14.66 53.29
N GLY A 355 26.83 -14.04 52.53
CA GLY A 355 26.51 -14.45 51.15
C GLY A 355 25.50 -15.59 51.04
N TRP A 356 25.00 -16.13 52.16
CA TRP A 356 24.06 -17.26 52.20
C TRP A 356 22.70 -16.84 52.77
N GLN A 357 21.63 -17.49 52.28
CA GLN A 357 20.27 -17.27 52.77
C GLN A 357 19.76 -18.49 53.56
N ASN A 358 18.82 -18.26 54.48
CA ASN A 358 18.12 -19.35 55.17
C ASN A 358 17.52 -20.32 54.15
N GLY A 359 17.79 -21.62 54.32
CA GLY A 359 17.42 -22.68 53.40
C GLY A 359 18.56 -23.18 52.52
N ALA A 360 19.66 -22.41 52.38
CA ALA A 360 20.84 -22.80 51.62
C ALA A 360 21.47 -24.09 52.13
N LYS A 361 22.04 -24.86 51.20
CA LYS A 361 22.68 -26.15 51.46
C LYS A 361 24.11 -26.10 50.95
N VAL A 362 25.05 -26.52 51.78
CA VAL A 362 26.46 -26.68 51.40
C VAL A 362 26.94 -28.09 51.74
N THR A 363 27.84 -28.62 50.92
CA THR A 363 28.51 -29.90 51.15
C THR A 363 30.00 -29.67 51.28
N LEU A 364 30.57 -30.05 52.42
CA LEU A 364 32.00 -30.01 52.68
C LEU A 364 32.59 -31.38 52.37
N MET A 365 33.65 -31.44 51.58
CA MET A 365 34.39 -32.65 51.23
C MET A 365 35.78 -32.57 51.83
N PHE A 366 36.11 -33.42 52.79
CA PHE A 366 37.36 -33.31 53.53
C PHE A 366 38.49 -34.06 52.84
N THR A 367 39.65 -33.42 52.74
CA THR A 367 40.89 -34.06 52.22
C THR A 367 41.84 -34.47 53.35
N SER A 368 41.48 -34.12 54.58
CA SER A 368 42.31 -34.22 55.79
C SER A 368 41.43 -34.17 57.05
N THR A 369 42.05 -34.15 58.22
CA THR A 369 41.38 -34.39 59.52
C THR A 369 40.97 -33.12 60.29
N ALA A 370 40.50 -32.08 59.60
CA ALA A 370 40.02 -30.87 60.28
C ALA A 370 38.73 -31.17 61.06
N THR A 371 38.74 -31.03 62.39
CA THR A 371 37.54 -31.31 63.20
C THR A 371 36.50 -30.21 63.01
N VAL A 372 35.27 -30.55 62.67
CA VAL A 372 34.14 -29.61 62.74
C VAL A 372 33.56 -29.65 64.14
N LYS A 373 33.61 -28.52 64.84
CA LYS A 373 33.15 -28.44 66.22
C LYS A 373 31.64 -28.24 66.30
N ASP A 374 31.02 -28.91 67.27
CA ASP A 374 29.61 -28.70 67.57
C ASP A 374 29.39 -27.50 68.49
N ALA A 375 28.28 -26.79 68.27
CA ALA A 375 27.65 -25.82 69.17
C ALA A 375 28.58 -24.72 69.73
N GLN A 376 29.58 -24.30 68.96
CA GLN A 376 30.44 -23.18 69.35
C GLN A 376 29.66 -21.86 69.34
N ALA A 377 30.04 -20.93 70.22
CA ALA A 377 29.36 -19.65 70.33
C ALA A 377 29.54 -18.81 69.05
N THR A 378 28.42 -18.40 68.43
CA THR A 378 28.39 -17.52 67.27
C THR A 378 29.22 -16.24 67.50
N SER A 379 29.94 -15.82 66.47
CA SER A 379 30.73 -14.59 66.45
C SER A 379 30.47 -13.82 65.15
N THR A 380 29.65 -12.76 65.24
CA THR A 380 29.25 -11.93 64.09
C THR A 380 28.61 -12.77 62.97
N THR A 381 29.14 -12.74 61.74
CA THR A 381 28.66 -13.53 60.61
C THR A 381 29.15 -14.98 60.64
N ASN A 382 30.09 -15.33 61.52
CA ASN A 382 30.51 -16.72 61.73
C ASN A 382 29.58 -17.34 62.76
N ILE A 383 28.69 -18.21 62.31
CA ILE A 383 27.61 -18.72 63.14
C ILE A 383 27.86 -20.18 63.54
N THR A 384 27.17 -20.58 64.60
CA THR A 384 27.28 -21.91 65.18
C THR A 384 26.94 -23.01 64.16
N ILE A 385 27.67 -24.12 64.25
CA ILE A 385 27.41 -25.36 63.53
C ILE A 385 26.79 -26.33 64.53
N LEU A 386 25.64 -26.88 64.20
CA LEU A 386 24.92 -27.86 65.01
C LEU A 386 24.99 -29.19 64.30
N LEU A 387 25.74 -30.11 64.89
CA LEU A 387 25.98 -31.44 64.38
C LEU A 387 25.03 -32.45 65.02
N ASP A 388 24.71 -33.50 64.27
CA ASP A 388 23.88 -34.57 64.80
C ASP A 388 24.59 -35.26 65.98
N GLY A 389 23.82 -35.62 67.00
CA GLY A 389 24.32 -36.23 68.24
C GLY A 389 25.03 -35.28 69.22
N SER A 390 25.06 -33.97 68.96
CA SER A 390 25.71 -32.97 69.84
C SER A 390 27.18 -33.27 70.15
N ALA A 391 27.92 -33.67 69.11
CA ALA A 391 29.32 -34.04 69.21
C ALA A 391 30.11 -33.53 68.01
N ASP A 392 31.39 -33.24 68.24
CA ASP A 392 32.32 -32.83 67.19
C ASP A 392 32.42 -33.91 66.10
N PHE A 393 32.52 -33.48 64.85
CA PHE A 393 32.78 -34.36 63.73
C PHE A 393 34.27 -34.35 63.38
N VAL A 394 34.91 -35.52 63.47
CA VAL A 394 36.32 -35.72 63.13
C VAL A 394 36.37 -36.46 61.79
N PRO A 395 36.38 -35.75 60.64
CA PRO A 395 36.39 -36.38 59.33
C PRO A 395 37.75 -37.04 59.03
N SER A 396 37.72 -38.12 58.26
CA SER A 396 38.85 -38.64 57.49
C SER A 396 38.85 -38.08 56.06
N ALA A 397 39.95 -38.25 55.34
CA ALA A 397 40.01 -37.88 53.92
C ALA A 397 38.98 -38.69 53.11
N GLY A 398 38.13 -38.00 52.35
CA GLY A 398 37.01 -38.56 51.60
C GLY A 398 35.65 -38.39 52.29
N ASP A 399 35.63 -38.10 53.59
CA ASP A 399 34.39 -37.88 54.33
C ASP A 399 33.67 -36.61 53.84
N THR A 400 32.35 -36.61 53.94
CA THR A 400 31.54 -35.44 53.58
C THR A 400 30.58 -35.04 54.69
N LEU A 401 30.37 -33.73 54.83
CA LEU A 401 29.40 -33.14 55.75
C LEU A 401 28.49 -32.19 54.98
N THR A 402 27.19 -32.43 55.03
CA THR A 402 26.18 -31.58 54.40
C THR A 402 25.46 -30.77 55.47
N LEU A 403 25.52 -29.45 55.32
CA LEU A 403 24.91 -28.49 56.24
C LEU A 403 23.80 -27.70 55.53
N ARG A 404 22.77 -27.33 56.30
CA ARG A 404 21.71 -26.42 55.88
C ARG A 404 21.70 -25.20 56.78
N LEU A 405 21.76 -24.01 56.18
CA LEU A 405 21.53 -22.78 56.91
C LEU A 405 20.04 -22.67 57.24
N GLY A 406 19.72 -22.37 58.49
CA GLY A 406 18.33 -22.12 58.86
C GLY A 406 18.22 -21.33 60.15
N GLU A 407 17.02 -20.83 60.41
CA GLU A 407 16.68 -20.10 61.62
C GLU A 407 15.55 -20.83 62.34
N ILE A 408 15.78 -21.17 63.61
CA ILE A 408 14.77 -21.78 64.47
C ILE A 408 14.70 -20.92 65.74
N GLY A 409 13.50 -20.42 66.07
CA GLY A 409 13.31 -19.61 67.27
C GLY A 409 14.12 -18.31 67.30
N GLY A 410 14.36 -17.69 66.14
CA GLY A 410 15.13 -16.44 66.05
C GLY A 410 16.66 -16.60 66.02
N THR A 411 17.17 -17.85 66.01
CA THR A 411 18.61 -18.14 66.01
C THR A 411 19.02 -18.88 64.74
N GLN A 412 19.88 -18.22 63.93
CA GLN A 412 20.50 -18.84 62.77
C GLN A 412 21.63 -19.79 63.19
N ALA A 413 21.70 -20.94 62.51
CA ALA A 413 22.78 -21.91 62.64
C ALA A 413 22.92 -22.71 61.35
N TRP A 414 24.12 -23.21 61.08
CA TRP A 414 24.34 -24.28 60.13
C TRP A 414 23.99 -25.60 60.79
N ARG A 415 23.00 -26.31 60.27
CA ARG A 415 22.53 -27.58 60.84
C ARG A 415 22.91 -28.70 59.93
N GLU A 416 23.47 -29.75 60.49
CA GLU A 416 23.69 -30.97 59.74
C GLU A 416 22.38 -31.54 59.21
N ILE A 417 22.42 -31.98 57.96
CA ILE A 417 21.35 -32.73 57.32
C ILE A 417 21.83 -34.07 56.74
N GLY A 418 23.13 -34.35 56.82
CA GLY A 418 23.71 -35.63 56.46
C GLY A 418 25.23 -35.60 56.47
N ARG A 419 25.84 -36.75 56.71
CA ARG A 419 27.28 -36.97 56.57
C ARG A 419 27.56 -38.33 55.93
N SER A 420 28.71 -38.45 55.29
CA SER A 420 29.27 -39.73 54.82
C SER A 420 30.63 -39.92 55.47
N VAL A 421 30.84 -41.11 56.04
CA VAL A 421 32.13 -41.53 56.63
C VAL A 421 32.61 -42.71 55.80
N LEU A 422 33.80 -42.61 55.19
CA LEU A 422 34.36 -43.63 54.30
C LEU A 422 35.38 -44.54 54.99
#